data_AF-A0A427N4P5-F1
#
_entry.id   AF-A0A427N4P5-F1
#
_cell.length_a   1.000
_cell.length_b   1.000
_cell.length_c   1.000
_cell.angle_alpha   90.00
_cell.angle_beta   90.00
_cell.angle_gamma   90.00
#
_symmetry.space_group_name_H-M   'P 1'
#
loop_
_entity.id
_entity.type
_entity.pdbx_description
1 polymer ?
#
loop_
_entity_poly.entity_id
_entity_poly.type
_entity_poly.pdbx_seq_one_letter_code
_entity_poly.pdbx_strand_id
1 'polypeptide(L)'
;MMAASSTRCDLEDAVQSALFRLAAEYNQRAAGRIIHALQRRHASGVFGDDYEHKSLWDELCHDAQSGPHFDDDEPLDSILDALLQKEVERLTAAEFEALWLAAIVDVDDLITAPRDAGVIKEEFRSALLQRAGERNLERFEIW
;
A
#
# COMPACT_ATOMS: atom_id res chain seq x y z
N MET A 1 49.34 -8.48 17.75
CA MET A 1 48.21 -9.32 17.29
C MET A 1 47.01 -8.39 17.18
N MET A 2 46.70 -7.91 15.98
CA MET A 2 45.67 -6.90 15.73
C MET A 2 44.28 -7.55 15.72
N ALA A 3 43.43 -7.18 16.67
CA ALA A 3 42.00 -7.33 16.54
C ALA A 3 41.46 -6.02 15.92
N ALA A 4 41.46 -5.96 14.59
CA ALA A 4 40.84 -4.89 13.83
C ALA A 4 39.81 -5.51 12.88
N SER A 5 38.64 -5.87 13.41
CA SER A 5 37.45 -6.18 12.60
C SER A 5 36.22 -6.33 13.51
N SER A 6 35.48 -5.25 13.77
CA SER A 6 34.15 -5.35 14.41
C SER A 6 33.22 -4.13 14.21
N THR A 7 33.59 -3.12 13.42
CA THR A 7 32.74 -1.92 13.18
C THR A 7 32.24 -1.79 11.74
N ARG A 8 32.65 -2.70 10.85
CA ARG A 8 32.18 -2.74 9.45
C ARG A 8 30.86 -3.51 9.26
N CYS A 9 30.43 -4.26 10.27
CA CYS A 9 29.28 -5.16 10.18
C CYS A 9 27.92 -4.50 10.54
N ASP A 10 27.76 -3.18 10.49
CA ASP A 10 26.47 -2.57 10.88
C ASP A 10 26.03 -1.36 10.06
N LEU A 11 26.85 -0.80 9.15
CA LEU A 11 26.41 0.38 8.40
C LEU A 11 25.47 0.02 7.25
N GLU A 12 25.82 -1.01 6.46
CA GLU A 12 25.02 -1.46 5.33
C GLU A 12 23.66 -1.97 5.81
N ASP A 13 23.65 -2.84 6.82
CA ASP A 13 22.43 -3.36 7.46
C ASP A 13 21.58 -2.23 8.09
N ALA A 14 22.22 -1.24 8.75
CA ALA A 14 21.49 -0.11 9.31
C ALA A 14 20.90 0.80 8.24
N VAL A 15 21.61 1.05 7.13
CA VAL A 15 21.11 1.84 6.00
C VAL A 15 19.94 1.13 5.33
N GLN A 16 20.06 -0.16 5.08
CA GLN A 16 18.99 -0.97 4.51
C GLN A 16 17.76 -0.99 5.45
N SER A 17 17.97 -1.21 6.75
CA SER A 17 16.89 -1.15 7.74
C SER A 17 16.23 0.23 7.83
N ALA A 18 17.00 1.30 7.70
CA ALA A 18 16.47 2.66 7.70
C ALA A 18 15.66 2.95 6.43
N LEU A 19 16.12 2.48 5.27
CA LEU A 19 15.41 2.60 3.99
C LEU A 19 14.05 1.88 4.04
N PHE A 20 14.02 0.63 4.51
CA PHE A 20 12.77 -0.12 4.64
C PHE A 20 11.79 0.54 5.63
N ARG A 21 12.29 1.05 6.76
CA ARG A 21 11.46 1.79 7.72
C ARG A 21 10.89 3.07 7.12
N LEU A 22 11.68 3.79 6.34
CA LEU A 22 11.25 5.00 5.65
C LEU A 22 10.18 4.70 4.59
N ALA A 23 10.40 3.67 3.78
CA ALA A 23 9.43 3.20 2.79
C ALA A 23 8.12 2.77 3.45
N ALA A 24 8.19 1.99 4.54
CA ALA A 24 7.01 1.60 5.32
C ALA A 24 6.23 2.81 5.85
N GLU A 25 6.91 3.86 6.31
CA GLU A 25 6.26 5.10 6.75
C GLU A 25 5.51 5.80 5.60
N TYR A 26 6.12 5.88 4.41
CA TYR A 26 5.47 6.45 3.24
C TYR A 26 4.26 5.62 2.79
N ASN A 27 4.39 4.30 2.76
CA ASN A 27 3.31 3.37 2.46
C ASN A 27 2.13 3.55 3.42
N GLN A 28 2.39 3.65 4.73
CA GLN A 28 1.34 3.86 5.74
C GLN A 28 0.66 5.23 5.62
N ARG A 29 1.43 6.29 5.29
CA ARG A 29 0.87 7.63 5.04
C ARG A 29 -0.02 7.66 3.80
N ALA A 30 0.41 7.02 2.71
CA ALA A 30 -0.38 6.89 1.48
C ALA A 30 -1.67 6.10 1.75
N ALA A 31 -1.57 4.94 2.39
CA ALA A 31 -2.73 4.12 2.78
C ALA A 31 -3.72 4.93 3.63
N GLY A 32 -3.26 5.68 4.65
CA GLY A 32 -4.13 6.52 5.48
C GLY A 32 -4.91 7.58 4.69
N ARG A 33 -4.28 8.20 3.69
CA ARG A 33 -4.96 9.18 2.82
C ARG A 33 -5.97 8.53 1.89
N ILE A 34 -5.65 7.37 1.33
CA ILE A 34 -6.55 6.59 0.48
C ILE A 34 -7.76 6.11 1.28
N ILE A 35 -7.55 5.55 2.48
CA ILE A 35 -8.62 5.15 3.40
C ILE A 35 -9.57 6.32 3.67
N HIS A 36 -9.02 7.49 4.03
CA HIS A 36 -9.84 8.69 4.28
C HIS A 36 -10.58 9.17 3.01
N ALA A 37 -10.04 8.94 1.82
CA ALA A 37 -10.75 9.23 0.57
C ALA A 37 -11.91 8.25 0.33
N LEU A 38 -11.70 6.96 0.58
CA LEU A 38 -12.69 5.89 0.40
C LEU A 38 -13.84 5.99 1.42
N GLN A 39 -13.54 6.32 2.69
CA GLN A 39 -14.55 6.48 3.75
C GLN A 39 -15.57 7.58 3.48
N ARG A 40 -15.25 8.56 2.62
CA ARG A 40 -16.14 9.67 2.26
C ARG A 40 -16.94 9.41 0.99
N ARG A 41 -16.70 8.28 0.31
CA ARG A 41 -17.46 7.86 -0.87
C ARG A 41 -18.47 6.83 -0.42
N HIS A 42 -19.74 7.10 -0.68
CA HIS A 42 -20.79 6.13 -0.42
C HIS A 42 -20.57 4.87 -1.24
N ALA A 43 -20.79 3.74 -0.61
CA ALA A 43 -21.11 2.49 -1.28
C ALA A 43 -22.31 2.76 -2.21
N SER A 44 -22.18 2.54 -3.52
CA SER A 44 -23.35 2.60 -4.39
C SER A 44 -24.18 1.32 -4.19
N GLY A 45 -25.48 1.34 -4.50
CA GLY A 45 -26.40 0.18 -4.38
C GLY A 45 -26.07 -1.04 -5.25
N VAL A 46 -24.89 -1.06 -5.88
CA VAL A 46 -24.28 -2.26 -6.49
C VAL A 46 -23.50 -3.07 -5.43
N PHE A 47 -23.04 -2.43 -4.36
CA PHE A 47 -22.06 -2.99 -3.42
C PHE A 47 -22.47 -2.88 -1.94
N GLY A 48 -23.35 -1.94 -1.56
CA GLY A 48 -23.67 -1.66 -0.14
C GLY A 48 -25.06 -2.03 0.36
N ASP A 49 -26.01 -2.34 -0.54
CA ASP A 49 -27.41 -2.56 -0.14
C ASP A 49 -27.64 -3.95 0.46
N ASP A 50 -26.85 -4.95 0.08
CA ASP A 50 -27.03 -6.34 0.57
C ASP A 50 -26.31 -6.61 1.91
N TYR A 51 -25.32 -5.78 2.28
CA TYR A 51 -24.46 -5.97 3.47
C TYR A 51 -24.32 -4.72 4.37
N GLU A 52 -25.19 -3.72 4.19
CA GLU A 52 -25.17 -2.43 4.92
C GLU A 52 -23.82 -1.67 4.87
N HIS A 53 -23.01 -1.87 3.83
CA HIS A 53 -21.76 -1.12 3.69
C HIS A 53 -22.06 0.36 3.49
N LYS A 54 -21.42 1.22 4.28
CA LYS A 54 -21.70 2.66 4.27
C LYS A 54 -20.74 3.42 3.37
N SER A 55 -19.58 2.83 3.08
CA SER A 55 -18.52 3.43 2.28
C SER A 55 -17.75 2.41 1.45
N LEU A 56 -17.09 2.87 0.39
CA LEU A 56 -16.18 2.04 -0.42
C LEU A 56 -15.00 1.45 0.40
N TRP A 57 -14.67 2.06 1.54
CA TRP A 57 -13.69 1.49 2.46
C TRP A 57 -14.20 0.22 3.13
N ASP A 58 -15.49 0.18 3.47
CA ASP A 58 -16.10 -0.97 4.12
C ASP A 58 -16.16 -2.16 3.16
N GLU A 59 -16.50 -1.91 1.90
CA GLU A 59 -16.45 -2.90 0.81
C GLU A 59 -15.03 -3.44 0.61
N LEU A 60 -14.04 -2.56 0.48
CA LEU A 60 -12.65 -2.99 0.30
C LEU A 60 -12.14 -3.85 1.47
N CYS A 61 -12.55 -3.53 2.70
CA CYS A 61 -12.22 -4.36 3.86
C CYS A 61 -12.89 -5.73 3.81
N HIS A 62 -14.14 -5.77 3.39
CA HIS A 62 -14.88 -7.01 3.23
C HIS A 62 -14.24 -7.90 2.14
N ASP A 63 -13.94 -7.36 0.96
CA ASP A 63 -13.28 -8.10 -0.13
C ASP A 63 -11.90 -8.62 0.29
N ALA A 64 -11.13 -7.82 1.04
CA ALA A 64 -9.81 -8.23 1.52
C ALA A 64 -9.86 -9.40 2.54
N GLN A 65 -10.96 -9.57 3.28
CA GLN A 65 -11.09 -10.59 4.33
C GLN A 65 -11.89 -11.82 3.89
N SER A 66 -12.94 -11.62 3.09
CA SER A 66 -13.88 -12.65 2.67
C SER A 66 -13.59 -13.18 1.26
N GLY A 67 -12.63 -12.58 0.56
CA GLY A 67 -12.40 -12.80 -0.87
C GLY A 67 -13.36 -11.97 -1.74
N PRO A 68 -13.03 -11.76 -3.02
CA PRO A 68 -13.82 -10.93 -3.92
C PRO A 68 -15.24 -11.45 -4.02
N HIS A 69 -16.22 -10.60 -3.69
CA HIS A 69 -17.64 -11.00 -3.68
C HIS A 69 -18.36 -10.89 -5.03
N PHE A 70 -17.72 -10.33 -6.06
CA PHE A 70 -18.38 -10.06 -7.34
C PHE A 70 -17.54 -10.47 -8.56
N ASP A 71 -18.26 -11.00 -9.56
CA ASP A 71 -17.79 -11.15 -10.94
C ASP A 71 -17.66 -9.75 -11.59
N ASP A 72 -16.44 -9.42 -12.04
CA ASP A 72 -16.10 -8.55 -13.18
C ASP A 72 -16.61 -7.09 -13.29
N ASP A 73 -17.16 -6.46 -12.26
CA ASP A 73 -17.40 -5.01 -12.32
C ASP A 73 -16.15 -4.21 -11.85
N GLU A 74 -15.44 -3.66 -12.83
CA GLU A 74 -14.28 -2.74 -12.80
C GLU A 74 -14.38 -1.39 -11.99
N PRO A 75 -15.51 -0.91 -11.43
CA PRO A 75 -15.56 0.42 -10.81
C PRO A 75 -14.65 0.64 -9.61
N LEU A 76 -14.49 -0.35 -8.72
CA LEU A 76 -13.70 -0.16 -7.49
C LEU A 76 -12.20 -0.15 -7.80
N ASP A 77 -11.75 -1.04 -8.68
CA ASP A 77 -10.33 -1.12 -9.05
C ASP A 77 -9.88 0.10 -9.83
N SER A 78 -10.70 0.63 -10.75
CA SER A 78 -10.39 1.88 -11.46
C SER A 78 -10.36 3.10 -10.53
N ILE A 79 -11.26 3.15 -9.55
CA ILE A 79 -11.25 4.16 -8.47
C ILE A 79 -9.97 4.06 -7.65
N LEU A 80 -9.59 2.84 -7.25
CA LEU A 80 -8.41 2.59 -6.44
C LEU A 80 -7.15 2.94 -7.22
N ASP A 81 -7.08 2.56 -8.49
CA ASP A 81 -5.95 2.87 -9.36
C ASP A 81 -5.71 4.37 -9.51
N ALA A 82 -6.78 5.15 -9.69
CA ALA A 82 -6.71 6.60 -9.74
C ALA A 82 -6.26 7.22 -8.40
N LEU A 83 -6.64 6.63 -7.27
CA LEU A 83 -6.19 7.08 -5.95
C LEU A 83 -4.71 6.74 -5.71
N LEU A 84 -4.27 5.54 -6.09
CA LEU A 84 -2.87 5.11 -6.02
C LEU A 84 -1.98 6.01 -6.89
N GLN A 85 -2.40 6.27 -8.13
CA GLN A 85 -1.70 7.16 -9.05
C GLN A 85 -1.54 8.57 -8.46
N LYS A 86 -2.61 9.11 -7.86
CA LYS A 86 -2.56 10.41 -7.18
C LYS A 86 -1.58 10.43 -6.00
N GLU A 87 -1.41 9.32 -5.30
CA GLU A 87 -0.41 9.22 -4.23
C GLU A 87 1.02 9.14 -4.77
N VAL A 88 1.25 8.49 -5.90
CA VAL A 88 2.55 8.51 -6.58
C VAL A 88 2.90 9.93 -7.04
N GLU A 89 1.94 10.66 -7.63
CA GLU A 89 2.14 12.04 -8.09
C GLU A 89 2.42 13.05 -6.97
N ARG A 90 2.13 12.68 -5.72
CA ARG A 90 2.45 13.51 -4.53
C ARG A 90 3.89 13.37 -4.09
N LEU A 91 4.59 12.32 -4.52
CA LEU A 91 5.94 12.04 -4.08
C LEU A 91 6.91 13.07 -4.67
N THR A 92 7.81 13.55 -3.83
CA THR A 92 9.05 14.17 -4.30
C THR A 92 9.93 13.12 -4.97
N ALA A 93 10.87 13.56 -5.81
CA ALA A 93 11.83 12.66 -6.45
C ALA A 93 12.62 11.81 -5.43
N ALA A 94 12.95 12.38 -4.26
CA ALA A 94 13.66 11.66 -3.20
C ALA A 94 12.79 10.59 -2.52
N GLU A 95 11.51 10.87 -2.29
CA GLU A 95 10.57 9.90 -1.73
C GLU A 95 10.30 8.76 -2.73
N PHE A 96 10.14 9.10 -4.01
CA PHE A 96 10.01 8.11 -5.08
C PHE A 96 11.23 7.17 -5.11
N GLU A 97 12.45 7.72 -5.12
CA GLU A 97 13.66 6.90 -5.18
C GLU A 97 13.80 6.01 -3.94
N ALA A 98 13.47 6.52 -2.74
CA ALA A 98 13.52 5.73 -1.51
C ALA A 98 12.53 4.55 -1.54
N LEU A 99 11.31 4.78 -2.01
CA LEU A 99 10.29 3.73 -2.17
C LEU A 99 10.70 2.72 -3.24
N TRP A 100 11.17 3.19 -4.39
CA TRP A 100 11.61 2.34 -5.48
C TRP A 100 12.80 1.47 -5.08
N LEU A 101 13.82 2.04 -4.42
CA LEU A 101 14.96 1.29 -3.88
C LEU A 101 14.55 0.25 -2.84
N ALA A 102 13.52 0.52 -2.03
CA ALA A 102 13.02 -0.43 -1.05
C ALA A 102 12.18 -1.55 -1.69
N ALA A 103 11.51 -1.29 -2.81
CA ALA A 103 10.64 -2.24 -3.49
C ALA A 103 11.41 -3.21 -4.41
N ILE A 104 12.58 -2.79 -4.91
CA ILE A 104 13.42 -3.66 -5.75
C ILE A 104 14.30 -4.55 -4.88
N VAL A 105 14.04 -5.86 -4.94
CA VAL A 105 14.81 -6.85 -4.15
C VAL A 105 16.01 -7.38 -4.95
N ASP A 106 15.86 -7.53 -6.27
CA ASP A 106 16.87 -8.10 -7.16
C ASP A 106 17.01 -7.29 -8.45
N VAL A 107 18.01 -6.41 -8.51
CA VAL A 107 18.33 -5.65 -9.72
C VAL A 107 19.84 -5.69 -9.95
N ASP A 108 20.24 -6.24 -11.09
CA ASP A 108 21.65 -6.38 -11.48
C ASP A 108 22.35 -5.03 -11.69
N ASP A 109 21.62 -4.02 -12.19
CA ASP A 109 22.12 -2.67 -12.39
C ASP A 109 21.08 -1.59 -12.04
N LEU A 110 21.28 -0.96 -10.89
CA LEU A 110 20.45 0.15 -10.41
C LEU A 110 20.49 1.38 -11.33
N ILE A 111 21.52 1.56 -12.16
CA ILE A 111 21.65 2.73 -13.03
C ILE A 111 20.66 2.65 -14.18
N THR A 112 20.49 1.46 -14.77
CA THR A 112 19.65 1.24 -15.95
C THR A 112 18.24 0.76 -15.64
N ALA A 113 17.97 0.36 -14.40
CA ALA A 113 16.67 -0.14 -14.00
C ALA A 113 15.54 0.90 -14.15
N PRO A 114 14.36 0.51 -14.64
CA PRO A 114 13.27 1.44 -14.88
C PRO A 114 12.68 1.94 -13.55
N ARG A 115 12.49 3.26 -13.46
CA ARG A 115 11.78 3.94 -12.36
C ARG A 115 10.28 3.92 -12.66
N ASP A 116 9.67 2.75 -12.51
CA ASP A 116 8.26 2.55 -12.81
C ASP A 116 7.37 2.94 -11.62
N ALA A 117 6.40 3.81 -11.88
CA ALA A 117 5.35 4.16 -10.93
C ALA A 117 4.50 2.94 -10.54
N GLY A 118 4.37 1.95 -11.42
CA GLY A 118 3.65 0.71 -11.17
C GLY A 118 4.15 -0.02 -9.93
N VAL A 119 5.47 -0.10 -9.74
CA VAL A 119 6.09 -0.73 -8.56
C VAL A 119 5.64 -0.04 -7.26
N ILE A 120 5.64 1.29 -7.24
CA ILE A 120 5.21 2.06 -6.06
C ILE A 120 3.70 1.92 -5.83
N LYS A 121 2.90 1.87 -6.90
CA LYS A 121 1.44 1.62 -6.78
C LYS A 121 1.17 0.28 -6.13
N GLU A 122 1.92 -0.77 -6.45
CA GLU A 122 1.77 -2.09 -5.81
C GLU A 122 2.17 -2.07 -4.33
N GLU A 123 3.22 -1.33 -3.96
CA GLU A 123 3.59 -1.13 -2.55
C GLU A 123 2.49 -0.40 -1.76
N PHE A 124 1.93 0.66 -2.33
CA PHE A 124 0.80 1.38 -1.73
C PHE A 124 -0.45 0.51 -1.64
N ARG A 125 -0.76 -0.28 -2.68
CA ARG A 125 -1.88 -1.23 -2.70
C ARG A 125 -1.68 -2.29 -1.62
N SER A 126 -0.50 -2.87 -1.50
CA SER A 126 -0.18 -3.89 -0.50
C SER A 126 -0.36 -3.36 0.93
N ALA A 127 0.15 -2.15 1.21
CA ALA A 127 -0.04 -1.51 2.50
C ALA A 127 -1.52 -1.18 2.80
N LEU A 128 -2.28 -0.79 1.78
CA LEU A 128 -3.72 -0.55 1.92
C LEU A 128 -4.47 -1.85 2.24
N LEU A 129 -4.20 -2.92 1.49
CA LEU A 129 -4.84 -4.23 1.68
C LEU A 129 -4.49 -4.86 3.02
N GLN A 130 -3.26 -4.68 3.50
CA GLN A 130 -2.90 -5.08 4.88
C GLN A 130 -3.82 -4.40 5.91
N ARG A 131 -4.03 -3.09 5.77
CA ARG A 131 -4.89 -2.31 6.69
C ARG A 131 -6.36 -2.70 6.57
N ALA A 132 -6.79 -3.11 5.37
CA ALA A 132 -8.14 -3.61 5.09
C ALA A 132 -8.36 -4.98 5.77
N GLY A 133 -7.38 -5.88 5.68
CA GLY A 133 -7.40 -7.19 6.34
C GLY A 133 -7.38 -7.12 7.88
N GLU A 134 -6.80 -6.07 8.45
CA GLU A 134 -6.77 -5.84 9.91
C GLU A 134 -8.06 -5.18 10.46
N ARG A 135 -9.01 -4.82 9.60
CA ARG A 135 -10.22 -4.09 10.00
C ARG A 135 -11.16 -5.02 10.78
N ASN A 136 -11.57 -4.64 11.99
CA ASN A 136 -12.68 -5.32 12.66
C ASN A 136 -14.00 -5.04 11.89
N LEU A 137 -14.59 -6.12 11.35
CA LEU A 137 -15.85 -6.13 10.61
C LEU A 137 -17.06 -6.64 11.42
N GLU A 138 -16.90 -7.01 12.69
CA GLU A 138 -17.98 -7.52 13.57
C GLU A 138 -19.18 -6.56 13.64
N ARG A 139 -18.98 -5.26 13.36
CA ARG A 139 -20.06 -4.26 13.27
C ARG A 139 -21.03 -4.47 12.09
N PHE A 140 -20.69 -5.33 11.13
CA PHE A 140 -21.51 -5.68 9.96
C PHE A 140 -22.11 -7.08 10.05
N GLU A 141 -21.70 -7.89 11.04
CA GLU A 141 -22.28 -9.21 11.28
C GLU A 141 -23.59 -9.05 12.06
N ILE A 142 -24.70 -8.88 11.34
CA ILE A 142 -26.04 -8.90 11.91
C ILE A 142 -26.44 -10.38 12.10
N TRP A 143 -26.63 -10.78 13.35
CA TRP A 143 -27.19 -12.08 13.75
C TRP A 143 -28.71 -12.07 13.69
#